data_AF-A0A2V7F1H8-F1
#
_entry.id   AF-A0A2V7F1H8-F1
#
_cell.length_a   1.000
_cell.length_b   1.000
_cell.length_c   1.000
_cell.angle_alpha   90.00
_cell.angle_beta   90.00
_cell.angle_gamma   90.00
#
_symmetry.space_group_name_H-M   'P 1'
#
loop_
_entity.id
_entity.type
_entity.pdbx_description
1 polymer ?
#
loop_
_entity_poly.entity_id
_entity_poly.type
_entity_poly.pdbx_seq_one_letter_code
_entity_poly.pdbx_strand_id
1 'polypeptide(L)'
;LRYYGAMGVMDRIAGELPVGLGVAELADRERALARMAEVGRTLRDAHGADVLVMGCAGMASLRQRLQDAVRVPVVEPCQAGVAMAMGRLLLGWNAA
;
A
#
# COMPACT_ATOMS: atom_id res chain seq x y z
N LEU A 1 -14.48 4.86 -4.60
CA LEU A 1 -14.66 3.40 -4.82
C LEU A 1 -14.92 2.97 -6.28
N ARG A 2 -15.33 3.83 -7.24
CA ARG A 2 -15.55 3.41 -8.66
C ARG A 2 -14.37 2.63 -9.27
N TYR A 3 -13.14 3.02 -8.94
CA TYR A 3 -11.92 2.36 -9.44
C TYR A 3 -11.81 0.89 -8.99
N TYR A 4 -12.04 0.60 -7.72
CA TYR A 4 -12.07 -0.79 -7.21
C TYR A 4 -13.20 -1.61 -7.82
N GLY A 5 -14.35 -0.98 -8.10
CA GLY A 5 -15.46 -1.59 -8.84
C GLY A 5 -15.05 -2.00 -10.26
N ALA A 6 -14.37 -1.11 -10.99
CA ALA A 6 -13.88 -1.40 -12.34
C ALA A 6 -12.82 -2.53 -12.35
N MET A 7 -12.07 -2.70 -11.27
CA MET A 7 -11.11 -3.80 -11.12
C MET A 7 -11.75 -5.12 -10.66
N GLY A 8 -13.02 -5.13 -10.25
CA GLY A 8 -13.70 -6.32 -9.76
C GLY A 8 -13.18 -6.84 -8.41
N VAL A 9 -12.59 -5.97 -7.58
CA VAL A 9 -11.97 -6.35 -6.29
C VAL A 9 -12.71 -5.78 -5.07
N MET A 10 -13.91 -5.23 -5.25
CA MET A 10 -14.67 -4.55 -4.18
C MET A 10 -14.81 -5.40 -2.92
N ASP A 11 -15.09 -6.69 -3.07
CA ASP A 11 -15.30 -7.62 -1.95
C ASP A 11 -14.02 -7.88 -1.13
N ARG A 12 -12.87 -7.40 -1.62
CA ARG A 12 -11.55 -7.52 -0.98
C ARG A 12 -11.06 -6.21 -0.37
N ILE A 13 -11.82 -5.12 -0.47
CA ILE A 13 -11.43 -3.81 0.05
C ILE A 13 -12.14 -3.55 1.37
N ALA A 14 -11.40 -3.71 2.47
CA ALA A 14 -11.87 -3.38 3.82
C ALA A 14 -12.10 -1.86 4.03
N GLY A 15 -11.26 -1.03 3.41
CA GLY A 15 -11.35 0.42 3.50
C GLY A 15 -10.20 1.13 2.76
N GLU A 16 -10.38 2.42 2.53
CA GLU A 16 -9.38 3.32 1.97
C GLU A 16 -9.39 4.61 2.78
N LEU A 17 -8.25 4.98 3.37
CA LEU A 17 -8.14 6.17 4.22
C LEU A 17 -6.92 7.01 3.79
N PRO A 18 -7.07 8.35 3.70
CA PRO A 18 -5.95 9.21 3.41
C PRO A 18 -5.00 9.30 4.61
N VAL A 19 -3.70 9.35 4.36
CA VAL A 19 -2.69 9.63 5.40
C VAL A 19 -2.82 11.08 5.93
N GLY A 20 -3.45 11.96 5.15
CA GLY A 20 -3.72 13.37 5.51
C GLY A 20 -2.50 14.28 5.38
N LEU A 21 -1.53 13.90 4.54
CA LEU A 21 -0.32 14.66 4.25
C LEU A 21 -0.25 14.95 2.74
N GLY A 22 0.13 16.17 2.38
CA GLY A 22 0.52 16.51 1.01
C GLY A 22 1.83 15.80 0.63
N VAL A 23 2.07 15.64 -0.68
CA VAL A 23 3.24 14.91 -1.20
C VAL A 23 4.57 15.50 -0.71
N ALA A 24 4.69 16.83 -0.64
CA ALA A 24 5.89 17.50 -0.13
C ALA A 24 6.15 17.21 1.35
N GLU A 25 5.09 17.03 2.15
CA GLU A 25 5.21 16.72 3.58
C GLU A 25 5.72 15.31 3.83
N LEU A 26 5.66 14.41 2.84
CA LEU A 26 6.24 13.06 2.93
C LEU A 26 7.78 13.08 3.03
N ALA A 27 8.43 14.22 2.76
CA ALA A 27 9.86 14.40 2.98
C ALA A 27 10.25 14.28 4.46
N ASP A 28 9.35 14.65 5.37
CA ASP A 28 9.49 14.34 6.80
C ASP A 28 9.07 12.89 7.05
N ARG A 29 10.07 12.00 7.04
CA ARG A 29 9.89 10.56 7.11
C ARG A 29 9.29 10.09 8.44
N GLU A 30 9.59 10.76 9.55
CA GLU A 30 9.07 10.38 10.86
C GLU A 30 7.61 10.80 10.99
N ARG A 31 7.28 12.03 10.56
CA ARG A 31 5.88 12.48 10.51
C ARG A 31 5.05 11.62 9.57
N ALA A 32 5.59 11.30 8.39
CA ALA A 32 4.93 10.40 7.44
C ALA A 32 4.68 9.03 8.04
N LEU A 33 5.69 8.40 8.64
CA LEU A 33 5.55 7.08 9.27
C LEU A 33 4.51 7.10 10.41
N ALA A 34 4.54 8.11 11.27
CA ALA A 34 3.60 8.23 12.38
C ALA A 34 2.15 8.29 11.87
N ARG A 35 1.88 9.13 10.87
CA ARG A 35 0.56 9.24 10.22
C ARG A 35 0.15 7.95 9.53
N MET A 36 1.06 7.32 8.78
CA MET A 36 0.82 6.04 8.12
C MET A 36 0.49 4.94 9.13
N ALA A 37 1.19 4.87 10.26
CA ALA A 37 0.97 3.87 11.29
C ALA A 37 -0.34 4.10 12.06
N GLU A 38 -0.76 5.35 12.24
CA GLU A 38 -2.07 5.69 12.80
C GLU A 38 -3.19 5.23 11.85
N VAL A 39 -3.16 5.67 10.58
CA VAL A 39 -4.17 5.30 9.58
C VAL A 39 -4.19 3.80 9.34
N GLY A 40 -3.02 3.16 9.27
CA GLY A 40 -2.90 1.72 9.09
C GLY A 40 -3.48 0.93 10.26
N ARG A 41 -3.30 1.39 11.51
CA ARG A 41 -3.95 0.79 12.68
C ARG A 41 -5.47 0.97 12.62
N THR A 42 -5.98 2.11 12.19
CA THR A 42 -7.42 2.29 11.98
C THR A 42 -7.97 1.32 10.94
N LEU A 43 -7.32 1.18 9.78
CA LEU A 43 -7.72 0.20 8.76
C LEU A 43 -7.72 -1.24 9.31
N ARG A 44 -6.69 -1.62 10.08
CA ARG A 44 -6.62 -2.94 10.70
C ARG A 44 -7.73 -3.16 11.74
N ASP A 45 -7.81 -2.27 12.73
CA ASP A 45 -8.61 -2.49 13.94
C ASP A 45 -10.10 -2.19 13.73
N ALA A 46 -10.43 -1.16 12.93
CA ALA A 46 -11.81 -0.72 12.74
C ALA A 46 -12.44 -1.25 11.44
N HIS A 47 -11.63 -1.49 10.41
CA HIS A 47 -12.12 -1.99 9.11
C HIS A 47 -11.84 -3.48 8.89
N GLY A 48 -11.05 -4.12 9.76
CA GLY A 48 -10.69 -5.53 9.61
C GLY A 48 -9.69 -5.79 8.47
N ALA A 49 -8.83 -4.82 8.15
CA ALA A 49 -7.82 -5.02 7.13
C ALA A 49 -6.70 -5.96 7.61
N ASP A 50 -6.61 -7.15 7.02
CA ASP A 50 -5.54 -8.11 7.30
C ASP A 50 -4.22 -7.78 6.57
N VAL A 51 -4.27 -6.91 5.56
CA VAL A 51 -3.13 -6.46 4.75
C VAL A 51 -3.32 -4.98 4.39
N LEU A 52 -2.24 -4.20 4.37
CA LEU A 52 -2.25 -2.80 3.95
C LEU A 52 -1.56 -2.62 2.59
N VAL A 53 -2.13 -1.80 1.72
CA VAL A 53 -1.49 -1.36 0.46
C VAL A 53 -1.15 0.12 0.58
N MET A 54 0.11 0.47 0.32
CA MET A 54 0.56 1.86 0.38
C MET A 54 0.01 2.67 -0.80
N GLY A 55 -0.51 3.88 -0.53
CA GLY A 55 -1.17 4.72 -1.54
C GLY A 55 -0.26 5.63 -2.37
N CYS A 56 1.05 5.71 -2.08
CA CYS A 56 1.97 6.60 -2.79
C CYS A 56 3.41 6.05 -2.82
N ALA A 57 4.02 6.06 -4.01
CA ALA A 57 5.40 5.65 -4.24
C ALA A 57 6.42 6.46 -3.41
N GLY A 58 6.12 7.72 -3.10
CA GLY A 58 6.95 8.57 -2.24
C GLY A 58 7.17 8.02 -0.83
N MET A 59 6.35 7.07 -0.39
CA MET A 59 6.46 6.43 0.92
C MET A 59 7.26 5.12 0.88
N ALA A 60 7.73 4.64 -0.28
CA ALA A 60 8.22 3.27 -0.46
C ALA A 60 9.30 2.84 0.56
N SER A 61 10.22 3.74 0.88
CA SER A 61 11.28 3.49 1.86
C SER A 61 10.81 3.21 3.29
N LEU A 62 9.55 3.54 3.61
CA LEU A 62 8.94 3.34 4.92
C LEU A 62 8.22 1.99 5.05
N ARG A 63 8.14 1.18 3.99
CA ARG A 63 7.37 -0.07 3.96
C ARG A 63 7.65 -0.97 5.16
N GLN A 64 8.93 -1.28 5.41
CA GLN A 64 9.31 -2.20 6.49
C GLN A 64 8.97 -1.62 7.86
N ARG A 65 9.30 -0.35 8.10
CA ARG A 65 9.02 0.35 9.35
C ARG A 65 7.51 0.44 9.62
N LEU A 66 6.71 0.67 8.58
CA LEU A 66 5.26 0.66 8.68
C LEU A 66 4.76 -0.74 9.06
N GLN A 67 5.25 -1.79 8.39
CA GLN A 67 4.88 -3.18 8.69
C GLN A 67 5.16 -3.55 10.14
N ASP A 68 6.32 -3.17 10.66
CA ASP A 68 6.71 -3.42 12.04
C ASP A 68 5.80 -2.68 13.04
N ALA A 69 5.34 -1.47 12.69
CA ALA A 69 4.45 -0.66 13.50
C ALA A 69 2.99 -1.15 13.50
N VAL A 70 2.46 -1.60 12.36
CA VAL A 70 1.07 -2.01 12.19
C VAL A 70 0.83 -3.50 12.37
N ARG A 71 1.90 -4.32 12.37
CA ARG A 71 1.86 -5.77 12.63
C ARG A 71 0.96 -6.58 11.69
N VAL A 72 0.70 -6.06 10.49
CA VAL A 72 0.08 -6.75 9.37
C VAL A 72 0.94 -6.56 8.11
N PRO A 73 0.92 -7.48 7.13
CA PRO A 73 1.69 -7.32 5.90
C PRO A 73 1.41 -5.99 5.20
N VAL A 74 2.46 -5.36 4.66
CA VAL A 74 2.36 -4.09 3.93
C VAL A 74 2.89 -4.25 2.51
N VAL A 75 2.02 -4.04 1.52
CA VAL A 75 2.35 -4.05 0.10
C VAL A 75 2.75 -2.64 -0.34
N GLU A 76 3.99 -2.50 -0.82
CA GLU A 76 4.43 -1.31 -1.54
C GLU A 76 4.14 -1.52 -3.05
N PRO A 77 3.34 -0.66 -3.69
CA PRO A 77 2.83 -0.90 -5.04
C PRO A 77 3.91 -0.95 -6.11
N CYS A 78 5.00 -0.17 -6.00
CA CYS A 78 6.06 -0.19 -6.99
C CYS A 78 6.86 -1.51 -6.95
N GLN A 79 7.24 -1.98 -5.76
CA GLN A 79 7.88 -3.28 -5.57
C GLN A 79 7.00 -4.43 -6.07
N ALA A 80 5.70 -4.40 -5.77
CA ALA A 80 4.75 -5.39 -6.29
C ALA A 80 4.68 -5.36 -7.82
N GLY A 81 4.62 -4.16 -8.41
CA GLY A 81 4.63 -3.97 -9.87
C GLY A 81 5.89 -4.52 -10.52
N VAL A 82 7.06 -4.22 -9.96
CA VAL A 82 8.35 -4.72 -10.46
C VAL A 82 8.43 -6.24 -10.34
N ALA A 83 8.01 -6.82 -9.21
CA ALA A 83 7.99 -8.28 -9.04
C ALA A 83 7.08 -8.97 -10.07
N MET A 84 5.90 -8.40 -10.35
CA MET A 84 5.02 -8.89 -11.41
C MET A 84 5.69 -8.80 -12.79
N ALA A 85 6.32 -7.66 -13.12
CA ALA A 85 7.01 -7.48 -14.39
C ALA A 85 8.17 -8.47 -14.57
N MET A 86 8.97 -8.68 -13.51
CA MET A 86 10.04 -9.68 -13.51
C MET A 86 9.50 -11.09 -13.74
N GLY A 87 8.40 -11.47 -13.06
CA GLY A 87 7.75 -12.76 -13.26
C GLY A 87 7.35 -12.98 -14.73
N ARG A 88 6.77 -11.96 -15.37
CA ARG A 88 6.41 -12.02 -16.79
C ARG A 88 7.62 -12.24 -17.70
N LEU A 89 8.70 -11.49 -17.46
CA LEU A 89 9.93 -11.61 -18.26
C LEU A 89 10.59 -12.98 -18.10
N LEU A 90 10.73 -13.44 -16.85
CA LEU A 90 11.41 -14.71 -16.54
C LEU A 90 10.63 -15.94 -17.01
N LEU A 91 9.30 -15.88 -17.04
CA LEU A 91 8.43 -16.94 -17.56
C LEU A 91 8.21 -16.85 -19.06
N GLY A 92 8.78 -15.85 -19.74
CA GLY A 92 8.58 -15.66 -21.18
C GLY A 92 7.14 -15.31 -21.55
N TRP A 93 6.39 -14.61 -20.69
CA TRP A 93 5.03 -14.12 -20.98
C TRP A 93 5.00 -12.97 -22.00
N ASN A 94 6.08 -12.77 -22.75
CA ASN A 94 6.12 -11.80 -23.83
C ASN A 94 5.11 -12.21 -24.90
N ALA A 95 4.32 -11.23 -25.34
CA ALA A 95 3.23 -11.35 -26.29
C ALA A 95 3.61 -12.19 -27.53
N ALA A 96 2.81 -13.22 -27.79
CA ALA A 96 2.37 -13.47 -29.15
C ALA A 96 1.35 -12.39 -29.55
#